data_AF-A0A1W1V972-F1
#
_entry.id   AF-A0A1W1V972-F1
#
_cell.length_a   1.000
_cell.length_b   1.000
_cell.length_c   1.000
_cell.angle_alpha   90.00
_cell.angle_beta   90.00
_cell.angle_gamma   90.00
#
_symmetry.space_group_name_H-M   'P 1'
#
loop_
_entity.id
_entity.type
_entity.pdbx_description
1 polymer ?
#
loop_
_entity_poly.entity_id
_entity_poly.type
_entity_poly.pdbx_seq_one_letter_code
_entity_poly.pdbx_strand_id
1 'polypeptide(L)'
;MRPSQIIYLVLVVGWLILPLTVPYKIIYLGFIAIYLSIHNLMGLRSAEKNNTKSNKREFMVNKFGPTWGRRMYNILFILAPFVAGLYVIGNGILILFTSP
;
A
#
# COMPACT_ATOMS: atom_id res chain seq x y z
N MET A 1 18.86 -2.45 3.97
CA MET A 1 17.45 -2.08 3.67
C MET A 1 17.15 -2.46 2.23
N ARG A 2 16.00 -3.06 1.90
CA ARG A 2 15.67 -3.37 0.49
C ARG A 2 15.41 -2.06 -0.28
N PRO A 3 15.81 -1.91 -1.56
CA PRO A 3 15.61 -0.66 -2.31
C PRO A 3 14.18 -0.13 -2.29
N SER A 4 13.21 -1.05 -2.31
CA SER A 4 11.79 -0.71 -2.25
C SER A 4 11.31 -0.18 -0.88
N GLN A 5 12.02 -0.50 0.21
CA GLN A 5 11.78 0.14 1.52
C GLN A 5 12.33 1.56 1.57
N ILE A 6 13.42 1.83 0.83
CA ILE A 6 13.98 3.19 0.70
C ILE A 6 12.99 4.07 -0.05
N ILE A 7 12.41 3.58 -1.16
CA ILE A 7 11.38 4.31 -1.90
C ILE A 7 10.17 4.63 -1.01
N TYR A 8 9.68 3.65 -0.24
CA TYR A 8 8.59 3.89 0.71
C TYR A 8 8.95 4.97 1.74
N LEU A 9 10.16 4.92 2.31
CA LEU A 9 10.63 5.92 3.25
C LEU A 9 10.69 7.31 2.61
N VAL A 10 11.22 7.43 1.39
CA VAL A 10 11.27 8.69 0.64
C VAL A 10 9.87 9.24 0.40
N LEU A 11 8.90 8.40 0.04
CA LEU A 11 7.52 8.83 -0.14
C LEU A 11 6.89 9.34 1.17
N VAL A 12 7.08 8.63 2.29
CA VAL A 12 6.54 9.06 3.59
C VAL A 12 7.19 10.35 4.08
N VAL A 13 8.52 10.47 3.96
CA VAL A 13 9.27 11.68 4.32
C VAL A 13 8.85 12.84 3.42
N GLY A 14 8.70 12.60 2.12
CA GLY A 14 8.19 13.59 1.16
C GLY A 14 6.81 14.09 1.55
N TRP A 15 5.89 13.20 1.93
CA TRP A 15 4.57 13.58 2.39
C TRP A 15 4.58 14.47 3.66
N LEU A 16 5.50 14.19 4.60
CA LEU A 16 5.62 14.97 5.85
C LEU A 16 6.19 16.37 5.61
N ILE A 17 7.24 16.47 4.79
CA ILE A 17 8.07 17.68 4.68
C ILE A 17 7.62 18.60 3.54
N LEU A 18 7.03 18.06 2.47
CA LEU A 18 6.61 18.90 1.35
C LEU A 18 5.48 19.85 1.78
N PRO A 19 5.59 21.16 1.48
CA PRO A 19 4.58 22.16 1.83
C PRO A 19 3.40 22.11 0.83
N LEU A 20 2.79 20.93 0.70
CA LEU A 20 1.62 20.71 -0.13
C LEU A 20 0.37 21.27 0.54
N THR A 21 -0.56 21.82 -0.24
CA THR A 21 -1.90 22.15 0.27
C THR A 21 -2.64 20.87 0.66
N VAL A 22 -3.68 21.01 1.49
CA VAL A 22 -4.48 19.89 2.01
C VAL A 22 -4.92 18.89 0.92
N PRO A 23 -5.54 19.30 -0.21
CA PRO A 23 -5.95 18.34 -1.24
C PRO A 23 -4.76 17.56 -1.82
N TYR A 24 -3.62 18.21 -2.08
CA TYR A 24 -2.42 17.53 -2.58
C TYR A 24 -1.80 16.59 -1.54
N LYS A 25 -1.82 16.94 -0.24
CA LYS A 25 -1.38 16.01 0.84
C LYS A 25 -2.25 14.77 0.90
N ILE A 26 -3.56 14.90 0.69
CA ILE A 26 -4.50 13.77 0.67
C ILE A 26 -4.23 12.89 -0.56
N ILE A 27 -4.14 13.47 -1.76
CA ILE A 27 -3.81 12.72 -2.98
C ILE A 27 -2.48 11.96 -2.84
N TYR A 28 -1.46 12.62 -2.28
CA TYR A 28 -0.15 12.01 -2.05
C TYR A 28 -0.24 10.81 -1.09
N LEU A 29 -1.01 10.92 0.00
CA LEU A 29 -1.25 9.80 0.92
C LEU A 29 -1.89 8.60 0.20
N GLY A 30 -2.83 8.87 -0.71
CA GLY A 30 -3.45 7.83 -1.52
C GLY A 30 -2.45 7.13 -2.45
N PHE A 31 -1.50 7.87 -3.05
CA PHE A 31 -0.40 7.27 -3.82
C PHE A 31 0.51 6.38 -2.95
N ILE A 32 0.81 6.78 -1.70
CA ILE A 32 1.58 5.95 -0.76
C ILE A 32 0.86 4.63 -0.49
N ALA A 33 -0.46 4.66 -0.27
CA ALA A 33 -1.26 3.48 -0.01
C ALA A 33 -1.30 2.52 -1.22
N ILE A 34 -1.47 3.07 -2.44
CA ILE A 34 -1.42 2.28 -3.68
C ILE A 34 -0.02 1.68 -3.87
N TYR A 35 1.04 2.47 -3.66
CA TYR A 35 2.42 2.00 -3.74
C TYR A 35 2.65 0.80 -2.80
N LEU A 36 2.18 0.90 -1.56
CA LEU A 36 2.32 -0.17 -0.57
C LEU A 36 1.58 -1.45 -1.00
N SER A 37 0.39 -1.31 -1.59
CA SER A 37 -0.35 -2.45 -2.15
C SER A 37 0.43 -3.14 -3.28
N ILE A 38 0.89 -2.36 -4.26
CA ILE A 38 1.65 -2.86 -5.41
C ILE A 38 2.95 -3.52 -4.93
N HIS A 39 3.62 -2.90 -3.96
CA HIS A 39 4.82 -3.44 -3.33
C HIS A 39 4.58 -4.83 -2.72
N ASN A 40 3.52 -4.98 -1.92
CA ASN A 40 3.19 -6.26 -1.29
C ASN A 40 2.78 -7.32 -2.34
N LEU A 41 2.12 -6.92 -3.43
CA LEU A 41 1.76 -7.80 -4.54
C LEU A 41 3.00 -8.27 -5.32
N MET A 42 3.89 -7.36 -5.67
CA MET A 42 5.15 -7.69 -6.36
C MET A 42 6.04 -8.56 -5.47
N GLY A 43 6.12 -8.25 -4.18
CA GLY A 43 6.83 -9.07 -3.20
C GLY A 43 6.26 -10.49 -3.10
N LEU A 44 4.94 -10.64 -3.15
CA LEU A 44 4.30 -11.96 -3.18
C LEU A 44 4.64 -12.71 -4.48
N ARG A 45 4.47 -12.08 -5.65
CA ARG A 45 4.76 -12.71 -6.95
C ARG A 45 6.23 -13.13 -7.07
N SER A 46 7.15 -12.29 -6.58
CA SER A 46 8.57 -12.59 -6.55
C SER A 46 8.88 -13.77 -5.63
N ALA A 47 8.24 -13.83 -4.45
CA ALA A 47 8.39 -14.94 -3.53
C ALA A 47 7.91 -16.26 -4.15
N GLU A 48 6.73 -16.25 -4.79
CA GLU A 48 6.19 -17.40 -5.50
C GLU A 48 7.08 -17.85 -6.67
N LYS A 49 7.59 -16.92 -7.48
CA LYS A 49 8.51 -17.22 -8.59
C LYS A 49 9.81 -17.88 -8.12
N ASN A 50 10.34 -17.43 -6.99
CA ASN A 50 11.60 -17.92 -6.43
C ASN A 50 11.42 -19.10 -5.46
N ASN A 51 10.21 -19.67 -5.33
CA ASN A 51 9.88 -20.69 -4.32
C ASN A 51 10.29 -20.29 -2.89
N THR A 52 10.32 -18.98 -2.60
CA THR A 52 10.65 -18.44 -1.28
C THR A 52 9.39 -18.13 -0.51
N LYS A 53 9.42 -18.33 0.80
CA LYS A 53 8.27 -18.02 1.66
C LYS A 53 8.23 -16.52 1.99
N SER A 54 7.06 -15.91 1.82
CA SER A 54 6.81 -14.56 2.34
C SER A 54 6.44 -14.66 3.82
N ASN A 55 7.27 -14.13 4.72
CA ASN A 55 7.04 -14.15 6.17
C ASN A 55 5.65 -13.60 6.54
N LYS A 56 5.19 -12.54 5.86
CA LYS A 56 3.86 -11.95 6.10
C LYS A 56 2.73 -12.92 5.72
N ARG A 57 2.87 -13.63 4.60
CA ARG A 57 1.87 -14.62 4.16
C ARG A 57 1.87 -15.85 5.04
N GLU A 58 3.05 -16.33 5.45
CA GLU A 58 3.19 -17.48 6.35
C GLU A 58 2.60 -17.17 7.72
N PHE A 59 2.83 -15.96 8.26
CA PHE A 59 2.17 -15.50 9.48
C PHE A 59 0.63 -15.58 9.37
N MET A 60 0.06 -15.10 8.26
CA MET A 60 -1.39 -15.16 8.04
C MET A 60 -1.90 -16.60 7.89
N VAL A 61 -1.15 -17.46 7.20
CA VAL A 61 -1.48 -18.89 7.03
C VAL A 61 -1.42 -19.63 8.35
N ASN A 62 -0.43 -19.35 9.20
CA ASN A 62 -0.33 -19.99 10.51
C ASN A 62 -1.47 -19.56 11.44
N LYS A 63 -1.94 -18.31 11.33
CA LYS A 63 -3.01 -17.78 12.18
C LYS A 63 -4.42 -18.21 11.74
N PHE A 64 -4.68 -18.28 10.44
CA PHE A 64 -6.04 -18.51 9.90
C PHE A 64 -6.17 -19.81 9.10
N GLY A 65 -5.11 -20.60 8.97
CA GLY A 65 -5.06 -21.78 8.12
C GLY A 65 -4.69 -21.47 6.66
N PRO A 66 -4.39 -22.52 5.86
CA PRO A 66 -3.83 -22.36 4.51
C PRO A 66 -4.77 -21.65 3.53
N THR A 67 -6.06 -21.94 3.56
CA THR A 67 -7.04 -21.34 2.64
C THR A 67 -7.37 -19.90 3.03
N TRP A 68 -7.73 -19.68 4.30
CA TRP A 68 -8.15 -18.37 4.80
C TRP A 68 -6.99 -17.41 4.99
N GLY A 69 -5.82 -17.87 5.42
CA GLY A 69 -4.65 -17.02 5.59
C GLY A 69 -4.14 -16.45 4.27
N ARG A 70 -4.19 -17.22 3.17
CA ARG A 70 -3.89 -16.70 1.82
C ARG A 70 -4.87 -15.60 1.41
N ARG A 71 -6.17 -15.82 1.61
CA ARG A 71 -7.21 -14.83 1.29
C ARG A 71 -7.06 -13.57 2.15
N MET A 72 -6.83 -13.71 3.45
CA MET A 72 -6.65 -12.55 4.34
C MET A 72 -5.38 -11.77 4.03
N TYR A 73 -4.29 -12.43 3.64
CA TYR A 73 -3.11 -11.71 3.17
C TYR A 73 -3.44 -10.81 1.97
N ASN A 74 -4.11 -11.38 0.96
CA ASN A 74 -4.49 -10.63 -0.23
C ASN A 74 -5.46 -9.49 0.11
N ILE A 75 -6.42 -9.70 1.01
CA ILE A 75 -7.36 -8.65 1.40
C ILE A 75 -6.65 -7.53 2.16
N LEU A 76 -5.92 -7.85 3.23
CA LEU A 76 -5.38 -6.84 4.15
C LEU A 76 -4.18 -6.09 3.58
N PHE A 77 -3.29 -6.78 2.85
CA PHE A 77 -2.02 -6.20 2.42
C PHE A 77 -2.00 -5.76 0.96
N ILE A 78 -2.99 -6.17 0.16
CA ILE A 78 -3.08 -5.80 -1.26
C ILE A 78 -4.38 -5.04 -1.52
N LEU A 79 -5.54 -5.68 -1.35
CA LEU A 79 -6.82 -5.09 -1.75
C LEU A 79 -7.21 -3.86 -0.91
N ALA A 80 -7.18 -3.97 0.42
CA ALA A 80 -7.56 -2.90 1.33
C ALA A 80 -6.71 -1.62 1.13
N PRO A 81 -5.36 -1.67 1.11
CA PRO A 81 -4.56 -0.47 0.86
C PRO A 81 -4.77 0.10 -0.54
N PHE A 82 -5.04 -0.75 -1.54
CA PHE A 82 -5.35 -0.28 -2.90
C PHE A 82 -6.66 0.50 -2.95
N VAL A 83 -7.74 -0.08 -2.42
CA VAL A 83 -9.07 0.55 -2.41
C VAL A 83 -9.06 1.81 -1.55
N ALA A 84 -8.42 1.77 -0.37
CA ALA A 84 -8.26 2.95 0.46
C ALA A 84 -7.49 4.05 -0.26
N GLY A 85 -6.40 3.69 -0.97
CA GLY A 85 -5.63 4.64 -1.76
C GLY A 85 -6.46 5.30 -2.87
N LEU A 86 -7.22 4.52 -3.65
CA LEU A 86 -8.13 5.05 -4.67
C LEU A 86 -9.19 5.98 -4.08
N TYR A 87 -9.81 5.57 -2.96
CA TYR A 87 -10.81 6.38 -2.27
C TYR A 87 -10.25 7.72 -1.79
N VAL A 88 -9.07 7.69 -1.17
CA VAL A 88 -8.37 8.89 -0.67
C VAL A 88 -7.99 9.81 -1.82
N ILE A 89 -7.48 9.28 -2.95
CA ILE A 89 -7.22 10.08 -4.15
C ILE A 89 -8.50 10.73 -4.67
N GLY A 90 -9.59 9.97 -4.79
CA GLY A 90 -10.88 10.49 -5.25
C GLY A 90 -11.40 11.64 -4.38
N ASN A 91 -11.29 11.50 -3.05
CA ASN A 91 -11.66 12.58 -2.12
C ASN A 91 -10.74 13.80 -2.23
N GLY A 92 -9.43 13.59 -2.36
CA GLY A 92 -8.49 14.70 -2.53
C GLY A 92 -8.73 15.47 -3.83
N ILE A 93 -9.08 14.77 -4.91
CA ILE A 93 -9.50 15.37 -6.19
C ILE A 93 -10.81 16.13 -6.02
N LEU A 94 -11.81 15.56 -5.35
CA LEU A 94 -13.08 16.24 -5.10
C LEU A 94 -12.88 17.55 -4.33
N ILE A 95 -12.07 17.53 -3.27
CA ILE A 95 -11.73 18.73 -2.49
C ILE A 95 -11.06 19.77 -3.38
N LEU A 96 -10.13 19.36 -4.25
CA LEU A 96 -9.44 20.27 -5.16
C LEU A 96 -10.42 21.02 -6.09
N PHE A 97 -11.50 20.37 -6.54
CA PHE A 97 -12.49 20.95 -7.44
C PHE A 97 -13.68 21.63 -6.75
N THR A 98 -13.82 21.47 -5.43
CA THR A 98 -14.92 22.03 -4.64
C THR A 98 -14.47 23.10 -3.65
N SER A 99 -13.15 23.26 -3.47
CA SER A 99 -12.58 24.34 -2.67
C SER A 99 -12.55 25.62 -3.51
N PRO A 100 -13.06 26.74 -3.00
CA PRO A 100 -13.10 28.02 -3.71
C PRO A 100 -11.70 28.62 -3.95
#